data_AF-A0A1V6KDP5-F1
#
_entry.id   AF-A0A1V6KDP5-F1
#
_cell.length_a   1.000
_cell.length_b   1.000
_cell.length_c   1.000
_cell.angle_alpha   90.00
_cell.angle_beta   90.00
_cell.angle_gamma   90.00
#
_symmetry.space_group_name_H-M   'P 1'
#
loop_
_entity.id
_entity.type
_entity.pdbx_description
1 polymer ?
#
loop_
_entity_poly.entity_id
_entity_poly.type
_entity_poly.pdbx_seq_one_letter_code
_entity_poly.pdbx_strand_id
1 'polypeptide(L)'
;MFILDEIHLDVAKAIAEKNRKKKSCDHCYDRGWIGVSEQNLLVLCPKCVDREKAIEEWKEYVSEHKELKEHFSELFEEKKVESEQENPLKQKEFERTKNHPANPHNFVPGQRRSGHQKKIG
;
A
#
# COMPACT_ATOMS: atom_id res chain seq x y z
N MET A 1 -10.01 22.44 12.17
CA MET A 1 -9.52 21.27 11.41
C MET A 1 -10.18 20.05 12.02
N PHE A 2 -11.00 19.34 11.26
CA PHE A 2 -11.70 18.14 11.74
C PHE A 2 -10.68 17.00 11.86
N ILE A 3 -10.68 16.32 13.00
CA ILE A 3 -9.87 15.12 13.25
C ILE A 3 -10.85 13.98 13.41
N LEU A 4 -10.66 12.91 12.64
CA LEU A 4 -11.52 11.74 12.73
C LEU A 4 -11.30 11.03 14.08
N ASP A 5 -12.40 10.72 14.77
CA ASP A 5 -12.35 9.96 16.02
C ASP A 5 -11.78 8.55 15.79
N GLU A 6 -11.09 8.04 16.81
CA GLU A 6 -10.39 6.75 16.75
C GLU A 6 -11.34 5.58 16.44
N ILE A 7 -12.59 5.66 16.88
CA ILE A 7 -13.64 4.66 16.63
C ILE A 7 -13.86 4.48 15.13
N HIS A 8 -13.95 5.59 14.39
CA HIS A 8 -14.19 5.56 12.95
C HIS A 8 -12.93 5.14 12.17
N LEU A 9 -11.76 5.48 12.68
CA LEU A 9 -10.48 5.05 12.14
C LEU A 9 -10.33 3.53 12.22
N ASP A 10 -10.74 2.92 13.34
CA ASP A 10 -10.70 1.47 13.49
C ASP A 10 -11.69 0.74 12.58
N VAL A 11 -12.86 1.33 12.32
CA VAL A 11 -13.78 0.81 11.28
C VAL A 11 -13.14 0.89 9.90
N ALA A 12 -12.49 2.00 9.57
CA ALA A 12 -11.78 2.16 8.30
C ALA A 12 -10.66 1.10 8.13
N LYS A 13 -9.90 0.80 9.19
CA LYS A 13 -8.90 -0.29 9.18
C LYS A 13 -9.56 -1.64 8.91
N ALA A 14 -10.68 -1.93 9.59
CA ALA A 14 -11.40 -3.19 9.39
C ALA A 14 -11.92 -3.34 7.95
N ILE A 15 -12.40 -2.27 7.32
CA ILE A 15 -12.81 -2.24 5.91
C ILE A 15 -11.60 -2.52 4.99
N ALA A 16 -10.44 -1.91 5.30
CA ALA A 16 -9.21 -2.12 4.54
C ALA A 16 -8.74 -3.59 4.60
N GLU A 17 -8.88 -4.25 5.75
CA GLU A 17 -8.52 -5.66 5.93
C GLU A 17 -9.47 -6.61 5.20
N LYS A 18 -10.78 -6.34 5.23
CA LYS A 18 -11.79 -7.14 4.53
C LYS A 18 -11.63 -7.09 3.02
N ASN A 19 -11.30 -5.91 2.48
CA ASN A 19 -11.18 -5.68 1.03
C ASN A 19 -9.78 -5.98 0.47
N ARG A 20 -9.03 -6.86 1.11
CA ARG A 20 -7.71 -7.28 0.63
C ARG A 20 -7.81 -8.28 -0.51
N LYS A 21 -7.25 -7.91 -1.67
CA LYS A 21 -7.04 -8.82 -2.81
C LYS A 21 -5.86 -9.77 -2.58
N LYS A 22 -4.86 -9.36 -1.77
CA LYS A 22 -3.62 -10.12 -1.54
C LYS A 22 -3.34 -10.33 -0.06
N LYS A 23 -2.92 -11.55 0.29
CA LYS A 23 -2.53 -11.95 1.65
C LYS A 23 -1.19 -11.37 2.10
N SER A 24 -0.27 -11.10 1.16
CA SER A 24 0.98 -10.40 1.45
C SER A 24 1.26 -9.27 0.47
N CYS A 25 1.88 -8.19 0.99
CA CYS A 25 2.24 -6.99 0.26
C CYS A 25 3.38 -6.24 0.97
N ASP A 26 4.52 -6.13 0.30
CA ASP A 26 5.68 -5.38 0.81
C ASP A 26 5.41 -3.87 0.93
N HIS A 27 4.43 -3.35 0.21
CA HIS A 27 4.16 -1.91 0.17
C HIS A 27 3.47 -1.41 1.44
N CYS A 28 2.58 -2.20 2.01
CA CYS A 28 1.90 -1.89 3.28
C CYS A 28 2.35 -2.80 4.43
N TYR A 29 3.31 -3.69 4.18
CA TYR A 29 3.76 -4.72 5.13
C TYR A 29 2.59 -5.53 5.67
N ASP A 30 1.77 -6.06 4.76
CA ASP A 30 0.61 -6.92 5.04
C ASP A 30 -0.52 -6.28 5.86
N ARG A 31 -0.47 -4.98 6.13
CA ARG A 31 -1.52 -4.25 6.87
C ARG A 31 -2.75 -3.97 6.02
N GLY A 32 -2.56 -3.59 4.75
CA GLY A 32 -3.63 -3.15 3.84
C GLY A 32 -3.74 -1.62 3.70
N TRP A 33 -3.11 -0.87 4.59
CA TRP A 33 -2.96 0.59 4.51
C TRP A 33 -1.50 1.01 4.70
N ILE A 34 -1.14 2.19 4.23
CA ILE A 34 0.23 2.74 4.30
C ILE A 34 0.42 3.52 5.60
N GLY A 35 -0.60 4.26 6.02
CA GLY A 35 -0.56 5.11 7.20
C GLY A 35 -1.86 5.87 7.41
N VAL A 36 -1.78 6.83 8.32
CA VAL A 36 -2.88 7.73 8.68
C VAL A 36 -2.39 9.16 8.43
N SER A 37 -3.26 10.03 7.91
CA SER A 37 -2.96 11.46 7.73
C SER A 37 -3.05 12.25 9.05
N GLU A 38 -2.68 13.53 9.01
CA GLU A 38 -2.81 14.46 10.15
C GLU A 38 -4.27 14.62 10.65
N GLN A 39 -5.25 14.28 9.81
CA GLN A 39 -6.68 14.34 10.12
C GLN A 39 -7.25 12.99 10.57
N ASN A 40 -6.40 12.03 10.91
CA ASN A 40 -6.81 10.66 11.24
C ASN A 40 -7.49 9.90 10.08
N LEU A 41 -7.22 10.29 8.81
CA LEU A 41 -7.75 9.59 7.64
C LEU A 41 -6.82 8.46 7.20
N LEU A 42 -7.39 7.29 6.92
CA LEU A 42 -6.64 6.10 6.53
C LEU A 42 -6.21 6.15 5.06
N VAL A 43 -4.92 5.95 4.78
CA VAL A 43 -4.40 5.88 3.41
C VAL A 43 -4.29 4.43 2.97
N LEU A 44 -5.20 3.98 2.10
CA LEU A 44 -5.25 2.60 1.61
C LEU A 44 -4.06 2.23 0.72
N CYS A 45 -3.67 0.95 0.75
CA CYS A 45 -2.62 0.44 -0.13
C CYS A 45 -3.15 0.25 -1.57
N PRO A 46 -2.53 0.88 -2.58
CA PRO A 46 -2.97 0.78 -3.98
C PRO A 46 -2.74 -0.61 -4.60
N LYS A 47 -1.91 -1.46 -3.98
CA LYS A 47 -1.47 -2.75 -4.57
C LYS A 47 -2.23 -3.96 -4.07
N CYS A 48 -2.71 -3.94 -2.83
CA CYS A 48 -3.28 -5.11 -2.17
C CYS A 48 -4.72 -4.94 -1.70
N VAL A 49 -5.26 -3.72 -1.69
CA VAL A 49 -6.66 -3.45 -1.31
C VAL A 49 -7.45 -3.03 -2.52
N ASP A 50 -8.70 -3.47 -2.59
CA ASP A 50 -9.67 -2.98 -3.56
C ASP A 50 -10.17 -1.59 -3.17
N ARG A 51 -9.59 -0.55 -3.78
CA ARG A 51 -9.92 0.84 -3.42
C ARG A 51 -11.38 1.18 -3.67
N GLU A 52 -11.95 0.71 -4.78
CA GLU A 52 -13.33 1.01 -5.15
C GLU A 52 -14.31 0.44 -4.11
N LYS A 53 -14.18 -0.85 -3.78
CA LYS A 53 -15.02 -1.49 -2.76
C LYS A 53 -14.83 -0.91 -1.37
N ALA A 54 -13.59 -0.65 -0.98
CA ALA A 54 -13.29 -0.06 0.32
C ALA A 54 -13.88 1.36 0.47
N ILE A 55 -13.90 2.14 -0.62
CA ILE A 55 -14.52 3.47 -0.63
C ILE A 55 -16.05 3.37 -0.58
N GLU A 56 -16.66 2.41 -1.27
CA GLU A 56 -18.10 2.18 -1.22
C GLU A 56 -18.57 1.78 0.18
N GLU A 57 -17.94 0.78 0.81
CA GLU A 57 -18.25 0.37 2.18
C GLU A 57 -18.04 1.53 3.18
N TRP A 58 -16.99 2.33 2.98
CA TRP A 58 -16.76 3.51 3.81
C TRP A 58 -17.85 4.57 3.64
N LYS A 59 -18.33 4.78 2.41
CA LYS A 59 -19.44 5.73 2.14
C LYS A 59 -20.74 5.27 2.79
N GLU A 60 -21.04 3.97 2.74
CA GLU A 60 -22.20 3.39 3.42
C GLU A 60 -22.10 3.67 4.93
N TYR A 61 -20.95 3.37 5.54
CA TYR A 61 -20.70 3.65 6.95
C TYR A 61 -20.87 5.15 7.30
N VAL A 62 -20.27 6.05 6.53
CA VAL A 62 -20.40 7.50 6.75
C VAL A 62 -21.85 7.97 6.58
N SER A 63 -22.63 7.34 5.70
CA SER A 63 -24.05 7.69 5.49
C SER A 63 -24.96 7.34 6.67
N GLU A 64 -24.60 6.31 7.43
CA GLU A 64 -25.30 5.88 8.65
C GLU A 64 -24.98 6.79 9.84
N HIS A 65 -23.77 7.35 9.88
CA HIS A 65 -23.30 8.23 10.95
C HIS A 65 -23.55 9.72 10.62
N LYS A 66 -24.65 10.27 11.15
CA LYS A 66 -25.06 11.67 10.94
C LYS A 66 -23.98 12.70 11.30
N GLU A 67 -23.21 12.43 12.35
CA GLU A 67 -22.12 13.32 12.83
C GLU A 67 -20.99 13.44 11.80
N LEU A 68 -20.64 12.34 11.13
CA LEU A 68 -19.68 12.37 10.04
C LEU A 68 -20.27 13.07 8.82
N LYS A 69 -21.56 12.86 8.54
CA LYS A 69 -22.23 13.46 7.38
C LYS A 69 -22.23 14.99 7.42
N GLU A 70 -22.37 15.61 8.58
CA GLU A 70 -22.33 17.08 8.73
C GLU A 70 -20.93 17.67 8.50
N HIS A 71 -19.88 16.93 8.86
CA HIS A 71 -18.49 17.38 8.66
C HIS A 71 -17.95 17.05 7.26
N PHE A 72 -18.44 15.97 6.65
CA PHE A 72 -18.07 15.59 5.30
C PHE A 72 -19.00 16.21 4.24
N SER A 73 -20.19 16.73 4.58
CA SER A 73 -21.09 17.35 3.60
C SER A 73 -20.45 18.54 2.89
N GLU A 74 -19.69 19.37 3.61
CA GLU A 74 -18.94 20.50 3.03
C GLU A 74 -17.85 20.02 2.05
N LEU A 75 -17.20 18.87 2.36
CA LEU A 75 -16.22 18.21 1.47
C LEU A 75 -16.87 17.50 0.26
N PHE A 76 -18.14 17.07 0.38
CA PHE A 76 -18.88 16.39 -0.68
C PHE A 76 -19.63 17.36 -1.61
N GLU A 77 -20.01 18.56 -1.14
CA GLU A 77 -20.69 19.56 -1.98
C GLU A 77 -19.72 20.44 -2.82
N GLU A 78 -18.45 20.63 -2.43
CA GLU A 78 -17.59 21.65 -3.08
C GLU A 78 -16.54 21.20 -4.12
N LYS A 79 -16.31 19.91 -4.39
CA LYS A 79 -15.37 19.51 -5.47
C LYS A 79 -15.84 18.33 -6.31
N LYS A 80 -16.72 18.64 -7.27
CA LYS A 80 -16.67 17.99 -8.59
C LYS A 80 -15.55 18.64 -9.42
N VAL A 81 -14.30 18.51 -8.98
CA VAL A 81 -13.13 18.94 -9.77
C VAL A 81 -12.37 17.68 -10.16
N GLU A 82 -12.61 17.26 -11.39
CA GLU A 82 -11.68 16.62 -12.32
C GLU A 82 -10.28 16.39 -11.72
N SER A 83 -10.03 15.20 -11.16
CA SER A 83 -8.65 14.77 -10.93
C SER A 83 -8.14 14.13 -12.20
N GLU A 84 -7.53 15.00 -12.99
CA GLU A 84 -6.57 14.79 -14.06
C GLU A 84 -5.82 13.44 -13.99
N GLN A 85 -5.63 12.91 -15.19
CA GLN A 85 -4.86 11.74 -15.51
C GLN A 85 -3.41 11.89 -15.05
N GLU A 86 -3.04 11.33 -13.91
CA GLU A 86 -1.63 10.99 -13.66
C GLU A 86 -1.30 9.73 -14.45
N ASN A 87 -0.93 9.98 -15.70
CA ASN A 87 -0.29 9.07 -16.64
C ASN A 87 0.88 8.36 -15.91
N PRO A 88 0.81 7.05 -15.59
CA PRO A 88 2.00 6.38 -15.11
C PRO A 88 2.92 6.25 -16.32
N LEU A 89 3.88 7.17 -16.42
CA LEU A 89 5.02 7.06 -17.33
C LEU A 89 5.56 5.64 -17.20
N LYS A 90 5.28 4.84 -18.24
CA LYS A 90 5.82 3.50 -18.45
C LYS A 90 7.29 3.53 -18.08
N GLN A 91 7.62 2.92 -16.95
CA GLN A 91 8.99 2.64 -16.60
C GLN A 91 9.53 1.79 -17.74
N LYS A 92 10.56 2.31 -18.42
CA LYS A 92 11.25 1.59 -19.50
C LYS A 92 11.62 0.22 -18.96
N GLU A 93 11.07 -0.80 -19.61
CA GLU A 93 11.39 -2.19 -19.38
C GLU A 93 12.90 -2.32 -19.58
N PHE A 94 13.64 -2.42 -18.48
CA PHE A 94 15.07 -2.67 -18.53
C PHE A 94 15.20 -4.11 -19.01
N GLU A 95 15.42 -4.30 -20.30
CA GLU A 95 15.76 -5.60 -20.88
C GLU A 95 16.94 -6.16 -20.10
N ARG A 96 16.64 -7.11 -19.21
CA ARG A 96 17.63 -7.90 -18.51
C ARG A 96 18.24 -8.82 -19.55
N THR A 97 19.18 -8.30 -20.34
CA THR A 97 20.06 -9.12 -21.17
C THR A 97 20.72 -10.13 -20.24
N LYS A 98 20.33 -11.41 -20.38
CA LYS A 98 20.96 -12.55 -19.72
C LYS A 98 22.32 -12.80 -20.36
N ASN A 99 23.22 -11.82 -20.28
CA ASN A 99 24.64 -11.98 -20.58
C ASN A 99 25.41 -12.05 -19.27
N HIS A 100 24.92 -12.83 -18.30
CA HIS A 100 25.81 -13.32 -17.26
C HIS A 100 26.42 -14.62 -17.79
N PRO A 101 27.74 -14.71 -17.96
CA PRO A 101 28.35 -16.00 -18.21
C PRO A 101 27.97 -16.91 -17.04
N ALA A 102 27.35 -18.04 -17.34
CA ALA A 102 27.05 -19.05 -16.35
C ALA A 102 28.38 -19.45 -15.70
N ASN A 103 28.62 -18.98 -14.47
CA ASN A 103 29.76 -19.42 -13.70
C ASN A 103 29.56 -20.93 -13.49
N PRO A 104 30.45 -21.80 -13.99
CA PRO A 104 30.29 -23.23 -13.81
C PRO A 104 30.19 -23.51 -12.32
N HIS A 105 29.14 -24.23 -11.94
CA HIS A 105 28.88 -24.60 -10.56
C HIS A 105 29.94 -25.64 -10.15
N ASN A 106 31.15 -25.19 -9.79
CA ASN A 106 32.25 -26.02 -9.30
C ASN A 106 31.97 -26.46 -7.85
N PHE A 107 30.82 -27.08 -7.63
CA PHE A 107 30.48 -27.72 -6.36
C PHE A 107 31.00 -29.15 -6.40
N VAL A 108 32.16 -29.38 -5.79
CA VAL A 108 32.67 -30.72 -5.52
C VAL A 108 32.29 -31.08 -4.08
N PRO A 109 31.48 -32.14 -3.86
CA PRO A 109 31.17 -32.62 -2.52
C PRO A 109 32.45 -32.91 -1.73
N GLY A 110 32.62 -32.24 -0.58
CA GLY A 110 33.81 -32.37 0.28
C GLY A 110 34.77 -31.18 0.25
N GLN A 111 34.61 -30.23 -0.68
CA GLN A 111 35.47 -29.04 -0.74
C GLN A 111 34.98 -27.96 0.25
N ARG A 112 35.80 -27.63 1.25
CA ARG A 112 35.51 -26.52 2.19
C ARG A 112 35.59 -25.20 1.44
N ARG A 113 34.50 -24.41 1.47
CA ARG A 113 34.50 -23.04 0.96
C ARG A 113 35.50 -22.23 1.80
N SER A 114 36.53 -21.69 1.18
CA SER A 114 37.45 -20.76 1.85
C SER A 114 36.68 -19.47 2.15
N GLY A 115 36.20 -19.35 3.38
CA GLY A 115 35.54 -18.15 3.88
C GLY A 115 36.47 -16.94 3.83
N HIS A 116 35.88 -15.77 3.62
CA HIS A 116 36.55 -14.48 3.56
C HIS A 116 37.33 -14.21 4.87
N GLN A 117 38.66 -14.29 4.83
CA GLN A 117 39.50 -13.84 5.94
C GLN A 117 39.40 -12.32 6.04
N LYS A 118 38.72 -11.83 7.07
CA LYS A 118 38.67 -10.42 7.42
C LYS A 118 40.09 -10.00 7.82
N LYS A 119 40.80 -9.26 6.96
CA LYS A 119 42.06 -8.61 7.33
C LYS A 119 41.75 -7.56 8.38
N ILE A 120 42.16 -7.81 9.61
CA ILE A 120 42.23 -6.79 10.65
C ILE A 120 43.61 -6.15 10.44
N GLY A 121 43.61 -4.90 9.99
CA GLY A 121 44.79 -4.04 9.85
C GLY A 121 44.51 -2.73 10.56
#